data_AF-A0A0B7NGA3-F1
#
_entry.id   AF-A0A0B7NGA3-F1
#
_cell.length_a   1.000
_cell.length_b   1.000
_cell.length_c   1.000
_cell.angle_alpha   90.00
_cell.angle_beta   90.00
_cell.angle_gamma   90.00
#
_symmetry.space_group_name_H-M   'P 1'
#
loop_
_entity.id
_entity.type
_entity.pdbx_description
1 polymer ?
#
loop_
_entity_poly.entity_id
_entity_poly.type
_entity_poly.pdbx_seq_one_letter_code
_entity_poly.pdbx_strand_id
1 'polypeptide(L)'
;MGIDVVFGFDLEWHGSIGDFVDVMQISYDKTVYIIHIDWLWKELPPYLIGLLRSTEYKKVGRNICGDYCKDPKRYHFHGKAQIGLGSFLSRRKLISRGSMYLSEISLQILGVSINKEPRQSVWNISVLTDEMIKYAAID
;
A
#
# COMPACT_ATOMS: atom_id res chain seq x y z
N MET A 1 -25.35 -6.13 -12.16
CA MET A 1 -23.89 -6.01 -12.30
C MET A 1 -23.38 -5.50 -10.97
N GLY A 2 -22.53 -6.26 -10.27
CA GLY A 2 -22.01 -5.83 -8.97
C GLY A 2 -21.12 -4.60 -9.13
N ILE A 3 -21.12 -3.71 -8.14
CA ILE A 3 -20.18 -2.60 -8.07
C ILE A 3 -18.80 -3.21 -7.81
N ASP A 4 -17.85 -2.98 -8.72
CA ASP A 4 -16.46 -3.31 -8.47
C ASP A 4 -15.94 -2.38 -7.36
N VAL A 5 -15.71 -2.92 -6.17
CA VAL A 5 -15.14 -2.15 -5.05
C VAL A 5 -13.62 -2.14 -5.22
N VAL A 6 -13.06 -0.93 -5.30
CA VAL A 6 -11.62 -0.69 -5.48
C VAL A 6 -11.11 0.17 -4.32
N PHE A 7 -9.97 -0.19 -3.76
CA PHE A 7 -9.31 0.59 -2.71
C PHE A 7 -7.80 0.72 -2.97
N GLY A 8 -7.22 1.82 -2.50
CA GLY A 8 -5.77 2.03 -2.52
C GLY A 8 -5.10 1.27 -1.39
N PHE A 9 -3.93 0.71 -1.65
CA PHE A 9 -3.21 -0.16 -0.74
C PHE A 9 -1.71 0.05 -0.88
N ASP A 10 -1.04 0.22 0.26
CA ASP A 10 0.42 0.29 0.34
C ASP A 10 0.90 -0.39 1.63
N LEU A 11 2.20 -0.68 1.71
CA LEU A 11 2.83 -1.28 2.88
C LEU A 11 4.18 -0.62 3.16
N GLU A 12 4.39 -0.27 4.43
CA GLU A 12 5.68 0.15 4.93
C GLU A 12 6.32 -0.99 5.73
N TRP A 13 7.57 -1.26 5.40
CA TRP A 13 8.29 -2.42 5.86
C TRP A 13 9.34 -2.05 6.91
N HIS A 14 9.48 -2.93 7.87
CA HIS A 14 10.61 -2.97 8.78
C HIS A 14 11.90 -3.03 7.96
N GLY A 15 12.89 -2.20 8.30
CA GLY A 15 14.12 -2.01 7.52
C GLY A 15 15.03 -3.25 7.45
N SER A 16 16.30 -3.10 7.87
CA SER A 16 17.36 -4.09 7.63
C SER A 16 17.25 -5.41 8.40
N ILE A 17 16.25 -5.58 9.29
CA ILE A 17 16.18 -6.67 10.27
C ILE A 17 15.14 -7.75 9.91
N GLY A 18 14.31 -7.54 8.86
CA GLY A 18 13.46 -8.61 8.33
C GLY A 18 12.31 -8.14 7.45
N ASP A 19 11.64 -9.08 6.78
CA ASP A 19 10.47 -8.85 5.92
C ASP A 19 9.17 -8.68 6.74
N PHE A 20 9.18 -7.77 7.71
CA PHE A 20 7.98 -7.47 8.52
C PHE A 20 7.28 -6.22 7.97
N VAL A 21 5.96 -6.26 7.96
CA VAL A 21 5.14 -5.08 7.73
C VAL A 21 4.98 -4.37 9.07
N ASP A 22 5.37 -3.10 9.13
CA ASP A 22 5.14 -2.24 10.30
C ASP A 22 3.86 -1.41 10.12
N VAL A 23 3.59 -0.89 8.92
CA VAL A 23 2.37 -0.10 8.64
C VAL A 23 1.69 -0.57 7.37
N MET A 24 0.36 -0.64 7.41
CA MET A 24 -0.50 -0.90 6.27
C MET A 24 -1.44 0.28 6.02
N GLN A 25 -1.45 0.77 4.79
CA GLN A 25 -2.33 1.84 4.33
C GLN A 25 -3.48 1.27 3.51
N ILE A 26 -4.71 1.69 3.82
CA ILE A 26 -5.91 1.37 3.04
C ILE A 26 -6.69 2.66 2.78
N SER A 27 -6.80 3.08 1.53
CA SER A 27 -7.59 4.25 1.14
C SER A 27 -8.87 3.85 0.42
N TYR A 28 -10.01 4.36 0.89
CA TYR A 28 -11.32 4.11 0.30
C TYR A 28 -12.20 5.36 0.42
N ASP A 29 -12.81 5.77 -0.70
CA ASP A 29 -13.58 7.00 -0.83
C ASP A 29 -12.79 8.24 -0.36
N LYS A 30 -13.10 8.79 0.81
CA LYS A 30 -12.44 9.97 1.40
C LYS A 30 -11.68 9.65 2.69
N THR A 31 -11.47 8.37 2.99
CA THR A 31 -10.85 7.92 4.23
C THR A 31 -9.60 7.11 3.94
N VAL A 32 -8.55 7.40 4.70
CA VAL A 32 -7.32 6.58 4.73
C VAL A 32 -7.19 5.96 6.11
N TYR A 33 -7.17 4.63 6.14
CA TYR A 33 -6.89 3.84 7.32
C TYR A 33 -5.41 3.54 7.37
N ILE A 34 -4.78 3.89 8.48
CA ILE A 34 -3.38 3.60 8.77
C ILE A 34 -3.37 2.60 9.92
N ILE A 35 -2.97 1.37 9.60
CA ILE A 35 -2.94 0.26 10.54
C ILE A 35 -1.49 0.02 10.93
N HIS A 36 -1.14 0.38 12.15
CA HIS A 36 0.15 0.05 12.74
C HIS A 36 0.11 -1.41 13.21
N ILE A 37 0.99 -2.24 12.66
CA ILE A 37 1.04 -3.68 12.91
C ILE A 37 2.09 -3.95 13.97
N ASP A 38 1.62 -4.45 15.11
CA ASP A 38 2.51 -4.85 16.19
C ASP A 38 3.24 -6.15 15.81
N TRP A 39 4.57 -6.12 15.86
CA TRP A 39 5.45 -7.25 15.58
C TRP A 39 5.23 -8.44 16.54
N LEU A 40 4.56 -8.24 17.67
CA LEU A 40 4.14 -9.31 18.57
C LEU A 40 2.94 -10.11 18.03
N TRP A 41 2.22 -9.59 17.03
CA TRP A 41 1.13 -10.32 16.41
C TRP A 41 1.67 -11.57 15.70
N LYS A 42 1.06 -12.71 16.01
CA LYS A 42 1.37 -13.98 15.34
C LYS A 42 0.67 -14.09 13.98
N GLU A 43 -0.46 -13.39 13.83
CA GLU A 43 -1.28 -13.37 12.63
C GLU A 43 -2.03 -12.03 12.55
N LEU A 44 -2.43 -11.65 11.34
CA LEU A 44 -3.34 -10.52 11.16
C LEU A 44 -4.77 -10.92 11.58
N PRO A 45 -5.61 -9.97 12.01
CA PRO A 45 -7.02 -10.25 12.30
C PRO A 45 -7.72 -10.95 11.13
N PRO A 46 -8.57 -11.97 11.37
CA PRO A 46 -9.18 -12.78 10.30
C PRO A 46 -9.94 -11.97 9.25
N TYR A 47 -10.62 -10.90 9.66
CA TYR A 47 -11.33 -10.00 8.75
C TYR A 47 -10.39 -9.26 7.80
N LEU A 48 -9.23 -8.83 8.29
CA LEU A 48 -8.21 -8.19 7.47
C LEU A 48 -7.62 -9.20 6.47
N ILE A 49 -7.33 -10.42 6.91
CA ILE A 49 -6.90 -11.51 6.02
C ILE A 49 -7.96 -11.78 4.94
N GLY A 50 -9.24 -11.83 5.33
CA GLY A 50 -10.37 -12.01 4.41
C GLY A 50 -10.43 -10.90 3.36
N LEU A 51 -10.29 -9.65 3.77
CA LEU A 51 -10.24 -8.49 2.88
C LEU A 51 -9.10 -8.61 1.86
N LEU A 52 -7.88 -8.90 2.33
CA LEU A 52 -6.67 -9.00 1.48
C LEU A 52 -6.77 -10.16 0.47
N ARG A 53 -7.35 -11.30 0.88
CA ARG A 53 -7.48 -12.51 0.04
C ARG A 53 -8.69 -12.49 -0.89
N SER A 54 -9.69 -11.64 -0.63
CA SER A 54 -10.90 -11.57 -1.44
C SER A 54 -10.61 -11.12 -2.87
N THR A 55 -11.27 -11.73 -3.85
CA THR A 55 -11.27 -11.30 -5.26
C THR A 55 -12.36 -10.30 -5.59
N GLU A 56 -13.29 -10.06 -4.66
CA GLU A 56 -14.39 -9.10 -4.83
C GLU A 56 -13.90 -7.65 -4.69
N TYR A 57 -12.84 -7.45 -3.89
CA TYR A 57 -12.22 -6.15 -3.66
C TYR A 57 -10.90 -6.06 -4.42
N LYS A 58 -10.78 -5.08 -5.33
CA LYS A 58 -9.56 -4.83 -6.09
C LYS A 58 -8.65 -3.90 -5.31
N LYS A 59 -7.38 -4.30 -5.16
CA LYS A 59 -6.35 -3.52 -4.46
C LYS A 59 -5.48 -2.82 -5.47
N VAL A 60 -5.39 -1.50 -5.39
CA VAL A 60 -4.55 -0.70 -6.28
C VAL A 60 -3.40 -0.13 -5.46
N GLY A 61 -2.17 -0.33 -5.91
CA GLY A 61 -1.01 0.21 -5.21
C GLY A 61 0.17 0.41 -6.13
N ARG A 62 1.10 1.27 -5.72
CA ARG A 62 2.37 1.42 -6.42
C ARG A 62 3.27 0.28 -5.97
N ASN A 63 3.71 -0.55 -6.90
CA ASN A 63 4.54 -1.72 -6.59
C ASN A 63 3.88 -2.79 -5.71
N ILE A 64 2.56 -2.79 -5.57
CA ILE A 64 1.79 -3.73 -4.76
C ILE A 64 2.21 -5.20 -4.96
N CYS A 65 2.45 -5.63 -6.21
CA CYS A 65 2.94 -6.98 -6.48
C CYS A 65 4.27 -7.29 -5.79
N GLY A 66 5.19 -6.32 -5.74
CA GLY A 66 6.44 -6.43 -4.99
C GLY A 66 6.21 -6.60 -3.48
N ASP A 67 5.25 -5.88 -2.92
CA ASP A 67 4.91 -5.99 -1.50
C ASP A 67 4.30 -7.36 -1.16
N TYR A 68 3.46 -7.90 -2.05
CA TYR A 68 2.94 -9.27 -1.88
C TYR A 68 3.95 -10.37 -2.24
N CYS A 69 5.01 -10.05 -2.98
CA CYS A 69 6.10 -10.98 -3.30
C CYS A 69 7.13 -11.10 -2.18
N LYS A 70 7.24 -10.10 -1.31
CA LYS A 70 8.05 -10.21 -0.07
C LYS A 70 7.38 -11.26 0.81
N ASP A 71 8.09 -12.36 1.03
CA ASP A 71 7.56 -13.58 1.63
C ASP A 71 7.02 -13.31 3.03
N PRO A 72 5.68 -13.23 3.22
CA PRO A 72 5.11 -12.93 4.51
C PRO A 72 5.00 -14.24 5.28
N LYS A 73 6.11 -14.96 5.48
CA LYS A 73 6.14 -16.22 6.25
C LYS A 73 5.46 -16.08 7.61
N ARG A 74 5.41 -14.85 8.14
CA ARG A 74 4.81 -14.52 9.44
C ARG A 74 3.31 -14.20 9.38
N TYR A 75 2.82 -13.57 8.33
CA TYR A 75 1.43 -13.08 8.27
C TYR A 75 0.56 -13.81 7.22
N HIS A 76 1.14 -14.68 6.41
CA HIS A 76 0.48 -15.55 5.43
C HIS A 76 -0.55 -14.85 4.53
N PHE A 77 -0.39 -13.55 4.24
CA PHE A 77 -1.34 -12.85 3.38
C PHE A 77 -0.91 -12.97 1.91
N HIS A 78 -1.58 -13.86 1.17
CA HIS A 78 -1.51 -13.89 -0.29
C HIS A 78 -2.63 -13.01 -0.85
N GLY A 79 -2.27 -11.83 -1.36
CA GLY A 79 -3.24 -10.93 -1.96
C GLY A 79 -3.75 -11.44 -3.28
N LYS A 80 -5.06 -11.35 -3.50
CA LYS A 80 -5.68 -11.57 -4.81
C LYS A 80 -6.23 -10.25 -5.35
N ALA A 81 -6.51 -10.22 -6.66
CA ALA A 81 -7.07 -9.05 -7.34
C ALA A 81 -6.26 -7.76 -7.16
N GLN A 82 -4.93 -7.86 -7.30
CA GLN A 82 -4.00 -6.74 -7.23
C GLN A 82 -3.88 -6.04 -8.57
N ILE A 83 -3.82 -4.71 -8.54
CA ILE A 83 -3.61 -3.84 -9.70
C ILE A 83 -2.38 -2.98 -9.42
N GLY A 84 -1.27 -3.29 -10.09
CA GLY A 84 -0.10 -2.43 -10.07
C GLY A 84 -0.38 -1.13 -10.82
N LEU A 85 -0.43 -0.01 -10.12
CA LEU A 85 -0.85 1.28 -10.67
C LEU A 85 -0.04 1.68 -11.91
N GLY A 86 1.29 1.62 -11.81
CA GLY A 86 2.18 1.99 -12.92
C GLY A 86 1.99 1.12 -14.17
N SER A 87 1.92 -0.21 -14.01
CA SER A 87 1.72 -1.12 -15.15
C SER A 87 0.32 -1.00 -15.75
N PHE A 88 -0.70 -0.74 -14.92
CA PHE A 88 -2.06 -0.50 -15.35
C PHE A 88 -2.19 0.75 -16.22
N LEU A 89 -1.55 1.86 -15.81
CA LEU A 89 -1.57 3.14 -16.52
C LEU A 89 -0.70 3.10 -17.78
N SER A 90 0.49 2.50 -17.72
CA SER A 90 1.40 2.46 -18.88
C SER A 90 0.84 1.62 -20.01
N ARG A 91 0.17 0.50 -19.72
CA ARG A 91 -0.54 -0.33 -20.72
C ARG A 91 -1.64 0.44 -21.46
N ARG A 92 -2.19 1.48 -20.83
CA ARG A 92 -3.20 2.38 -21.40
C ARG A 92 -2.61 3.63 -22.05
N LYS A 93 -1.27 3.73 -22.10
CA LYS A 93 -0.54 4.88 -22.64
C LYS A 93 -0.86 6.20 -21.92
N LEU A 94 -1.28 6.13 -20.66
CA LEU A 94 -1.54 7.31 -19.81
C LEU A 94 -0.27 7.86 -19.16
N ILE A 95 0.74 6.99 -19.00
CA ILE A 95 2.09 7.37 -18.55
C ILE A 95 3.12 6.69 -19.46
N SER A 96 4.34 7.21 -19.49
CA SER A 96 5.40 6.75 -20.42
C SER A 96 5.99 5.39 -20.05
N ARG A 97 6.05 5.05 -18.75
CA ARG A 97 6.62 3.77 -18.27
C ARG A 97 5.96 3.34 -16.96
N GLY A 98 5.83 2.02 -16.76
CA GLY A 98 5.20 1.48 -15.54
C GLY A 98 6.06 1.59 -14.28
N SER A 99 7.33 1.95 -14.41
CA SER A 99 8.29 2.10 -13.30
C SER A 99 8.34 3.50 -12.68
N MET A 100 7.54 4.46 -13.16
CA MET A 100 7.50 5.82 -12.60
C MET A 100 7.20 5.83 -11.10
N TYR A 101 7.73 6.82 -10.37
CA TYR A 101 7.44 7.02 -8.96
C TYR A 101 6.00 7.50 -8.75
N LEU A 102 5.44 7.30 -7.54
CA LEU A 102 4.07 7.72 -7.26
C LEU A 102 3.89 9.23 -7.41
N SER A 103 4.89 10.03 -7.04
CA SER A 103 4.89 11.49 -7.21
C SER A 103 4.79 11.91 -8.68
N GLU A 104 5.56 11.26 -9.56
CA GLU A 104 5.50 11.51 -10.99
C GLU A 104 4.15 11.08 -11.59
N ILE A 105 3.62 9.92 -11.16
CA ILE A 105 2.30 9.44 -11.59
C ILE A 105 1.20 10.42 -11.16
N SER A 106 1.22 10.88 -9.90
CA SER A 106 0.27 11.85 -9.38
C SER A 106 0.30 13.15 -10.18
N LEU A 107 1.50 13.67 -10.47
CA LEU A 107 1.65 14.88 -11.26
C LEU A 107 1.09 14.70 -12.68
N GLN A 108 1.36 13.57 -13.35
CA GLN A 108 0.89 13.33 -14.72
C GLN A 108 -0.61 13.07 -14.82
N ILE A 109 -1.20 12.37 -13.86
CA ILE A 109 -2.61 11.94 -13.92
C ILE A 109 -3.54 12.94 -13.26
N LEU A 110 -3.14 13.54 -12.14
CA LEU A 110 -3.97 14.44 -11.33
C LEU A 110 -3.56 15.91 -11.46
N GLY A 111 -2.41 16.21 -12.09
CA GLY A 111 -1.87 17.57 -12.16
C GLY A 111 -1.28 18.07 -10.85
N VAL A 112 -1.21 17.22 -9.81
CA VAL A 112 -0.72 17.58 -8.48
C VAL A 112 0.44 16.67 -8.11
N SER A 113 1.59 17.26 -7.81
CA SER A 113 2.72 16.52 -7.24
C SER A 113 2.48 16.29 -5.75
N ILE A 114 2.63 15.04 -5.31
CA ILE A 114 2.65 14.72 -3.88
C ILE A 114 4.07 14.95 -3.34
N ASN A 115 4.16 15.72 -2.25
CA ASN A 115 5.40 15.91 -1.52
C ASN A 115 5.43 14.98 -0.30
N LYS A 116 6.41 14.09 -0.29
CA LYS A 116 6.61 13.05 0.73
C LYS A 116 7.89 13.29 1.55
N GLU A 117 8.48 14.48 1.49
CA GLU A 117 9.75 14.72 2.17
C GLU A 117 9.55 15.14 3.65
N PRO A 118 10.40 14.66 4.58
CA PRO A 118 11.48 13.69 4.35
C PRO A 118 10.94 12.26 4.28
N ARG A 119 11.58 11.43 3.44
CA ARG A 119 11.27 9.99 3.37
C ARG A 119 11.39 9.34 4.74
N GLN A 120 10.32 8.66 5.16
CA GLN A 120 10.27 7.89 6.40
C GLN A 120 10.83 6.48 6.17
N SER A 121 11.59 5.98 7.13
CA SER A 121 12.27 4.67 7.02
C SER A 121 12.26 3.86 8.31
N VAL A 122 11.90 4.47 9.44
CA VAL A 122 11.83 3.82 10.75
C VAL A 122 10.37 3.76 11.17
N TRP A 123 9.71 2.67 10.80
CA TRP A 123 8.28 2.46 11.04
C TRP A 123 7.98 1.64 12.29
N ASN A 124 9.00 1.03 12.90
CA ASN A 124 8.91 0.13 14.05
C ASN A 124 8.82 0.82 15.42
N ILE A 125 8.37 2.07 15.46
CA ILE A 125 8.25 2.85 16.69
C ILE A 125 6.90 2.58 17.36
N SER A 126 6.82 2.68 18.69
CA SER A 126 5.60 2.33 19.42
C SER A 126 4.38 3.19 19.04
N VAL A 127 4.61 4.46 18.73
CA VAL A 127 3.56 5.42 18.35
C VAL A 127 4.05 6.18 17.13
N LEU A 128 3.29 6.11 16.03
CA LEU A 128 3.56 6.87 14.82
C LEU A 128 3.42 8.37 15.11
N THR A 129 4.35 9.18 14.62
CA THR A 129 4.22 10.64 14.69
C THR A 129 3.20 11.16 13.68
N ASP A 130 2.71 12.39 13.88
CA ASP A 130 1.79 13.02 12.95
C ASP A 130 2.38 13.15 11.54
N GLU A 131 3.69 13.36 11.43
CA GLU A 131 4.41 13.40 10.14
C GLU A 131 4.40 12.04 9.44
N MET A 132 4.60 10.95 10.19
CA MET A 132 4.57 9.59 9.65
C MET A 132 3.17 9.18 9.22
N ILE A 133 2.16 9.53 10.04
CA ILE A 133 0.75 9.34 9.70
C ILE A 133 0.41 10.11 8.42
N LYS A 134 0.83 11.38 8.34
CA LYS A 134 0.59 12.21 7.15
C LYS A 134 1.32 11.69 5.92
N TYR A 135 2.57 11.25 6.06
CA TYR A 135 3.33 10.61 4.99
C TYR A 135 2.56 9.39 4.46
N ALA A 136 2.20 8.46 5.35
CA ALA A 136 1.47 7.25 5.00
C ALA A 136 0.08 7.56 4.41
N ALA A 137 -0.57 8.64 4.83
CA ALA A 137 -1.87 9.03 4.28
C ALA A 137 -1.80 9.60 2.85
N ILE A 138 -0.63 10.14 2.45
CA ILE A 138 -0.39 10.70 1.11
C ILE A 138 -0.08 9.59 0.09
N ASP A 139 0.50 8.48 0.56
CA ASP A 139 0.82 7.28 -0.24
C ASP A 139 -0.44 6.54 -0.72
#